data_AF-A0A2N3A7Y7-F1
#
_entry.id   AF-A0A2N3A7Y7-F1
#
_cell.length_a   1.000
_cell.length_b   1.000
_cell.length_c   1.000
_cell.angle_alpha   90.00
_cell.angle_beta   90.00
_cell.angle_gamma   90.00
#
_symmetry.space_group_name_H-M   'P 1'
#
loop_
_entity.id
_entity.type
_entity.pdbx_description
1 polymer ?
#
loop_
_entity_poly.entity_id
_entity_poly.type
_entity_poly.pdbx_seq_one_letter_code
_entity_poly.pdbx_strand_id
1 'polypeptide(L)'
;MNSFILTFTELIFFKMSKLVIYISIVLLGMNFSAFGQHNDQNRIDAEKRAASIEQMILDLKKISPDETTESLIFKEIKLENGSKYSIRLIEKGFLRLSNTDWIYFLSSSSHKNPEVGDITLAIDSKGIIFQNNGHVCGGIIHFETYKTGIPESSDAFFEYYESDTDGIRWEKH
;
A
#
# COMPACT_ATOMS: atom_id res chain seq x y z
N MET A 1 28.35 -13.00 -65.81
CA MET A 1 27.17 -13.55 -65.08
C MET A 1 27.70 -14.41 -63.94
N ASN A 2 27.83 -13.85 -62.73
CA ASN A 2 28.21 -14.63 -61.54
C ASN A 2 26.97 -14.79 -60.67
N SER A 3 26.36 -15.97 -60.71
CA SER A 3 25.27 -16.34 -59.80
C SER A 3 25.86 -16.67 -58.43
N PHE A 4 25.46 -15.89 -57.42
CA PHE A 4 25.73 -16.17 -56.02
C PHE A 4 24.92 -17.40 -55.59
N ILE A 5 25.60 -18.54 -55.39
CA ILE A 5 25.02 -19.72 -54.75
C ILE A 5 25.26 -19.55 -53.24
N LEU A 6 24.24 -19.07 -52.52
CA LEU A 6 24.21 -19.14 -51.07
C LEU A 6 24.09 -20.61 -50.66
N THR A 7 25.10 -21.12 -49.96
CA THR A 7 25.10 -22.48 -49.43
C THR A 7 24.05 -22.62 -48.31
N PHE A 8 23.43 -23.80 -48.22
CA PHE A 8 22.29 -24.10 -47.33
C PHE A 8 22.54 -23.72 -45.85
N THR A 9 23.79 -23.70 -45.41
CA THR A 9 24.24 -23.27 -44.07
C THR A 9 24.05 -21.76 -43.81
N GLU A 10 24.25 -20.89 -44.80
CA GLU A 10 24.06 -19.44 -44.66
C GLU A 10 22.58 -19.07 -44.56
N LEU A 11 21.70 -19.83 -45.22
CA LEU A 11 20.25 -19.64 -45.15
C LEU A 11 19.68 -19.98 -43.76
N ILE A 12 20.26 -20.96 -43.07
CA ILE A 12 19.88 -21.35 -41.71
C ILE A 12 20.35 -20.30 -40.70
N PHE A 13 21.59 -19.81 -40.84
CA PHE A 13 22.14 -18.77 -39.96
C PHE A 13 21.35 -17.46 -40.05
N PHE A 14 20.91 -17.09 -41.26
CA PHE A 14 20.11 -15.87 -41.47
C PHE A 14 18.66 -15.96 -40.95
N LYS A 15 18.10 -17.17 -40.85
CA LYS A 15 16.77 -17.39 -40.24
C LYS A 15 16.83 -17.44 -38.71
N MET A 16 17.89 -18.01 -38.14
CA MET A 16 18.08 -18.05 -36.69
C MET A 16 18.34 -16.65 -36.11
N SER A 17 19.08 -15.78 -36.80
CA SER A 17 19.35 -14.41 -36.33
C SER A 17 18.08 -13.55 -36.23
N LYS A 18 17.16 -13.68 -37.21
CA LYS A 18 15.88 -12.95 -37.19
C LYS A 18 14.97 -13.43 -36.06
N LEU A 19 14.88 -14.74 -35.82
CA LEU A 19 14.05 -15.30 -34.75
C LEU A 19 14.52 -14.83 -33.36
N VAL A 20 15.85 -14.81 -33.14
CA VAL A 20 16.43 -14.31 -31.88
C VAL A 20 16.11 -12.83 -31.68
N ILE A 21 16.21 -12.00 -32.72
CA ILE A 21 15.87 -10.57 -32.64
C ILE A 21 14.38 -10.37 -32.32
N TYR A 22 13.47 -11.13 -32.95
CA TYR A 22 12.04 -11.05 -32.65
C TYR A 22 11.71 -11.46 -31.22
N ILE A 23 12.35 -12.52 -30.70
CA ILE A 23 12.18 -12.96 -29.31
C ILE A 23 12.70 -11.88 -28.34
N SER A 24 13.84 -11.27 -28.63
CA SER A 24 14.38 -10.18 -27.80
C SER A 24 13.47 -8.94 -27.78
N ILE A 25 12.86 -8.56 -28.90
CA ILE A 25 11.93 -7.42 -28.98
C ILE A 25 10.65 -7.70 -28.18
N VAL A 26 10.10 -8.92 -28.26
CA VAL A 26 8.90 -9.31 -27.49
C VAL A 26 9.21 -9.35 -25.98
N LEU A 27 10.36 -9.89 -25.58
CA LEU A 27 10.78 -9.93 -24.17
C LEU A 27 11.08 -8.54 -23.61
N LEU A 28 11.63 -7.63 -24.41
CA LEU A 28 11.80 -6.23 -24.02
C LEU A 28 10.45 -5.51 -23.88
N GLY A 29 9.50 -5.74 -24.79
CA GLY A 29 8.16 -5.14 -24.73
C GLY A 29 7.34 -5.55 -23.51
N MET A 30 7.45 -6.80 -23.06
CA MET A 30 6.71 -7.30 -21.89
C MET A 30 7.20 -6.71 -20.55
N ASN A 31 8.43 -6.22 -20.47
CA ASN A 31 8.97 -5.61 -19.25
C ASN A 31 8.53 -4.15 -19.06
N PHE A 32 8.17 -3.42 -20.13
CA PHE A 32 7.77 -2.01 -20.00
C PHE A 32 6.35 -1.82 -19.44
N SER A 33 5.46 -2.80 -19.63
CA SER A 33 4.06 -2.70 -19.20
C SER A 33 3.90 -2.70 -17.67
N ALA A 34 4.83 -3.30 -16.93
CA ALA A 34 4.75 -3.42 -15.48
C ALA A 34 5.26 -2.19 -14.72
N PHE A 35 6.08 -1.34 -15.36
CA PHE A 35 6.63 -0.14 -14.70
C PHE A 35 5.71 1.09 -14.77
N GLY A 36 4.66 1.07 -15.61
CA GLY A 36 3.78 2.22 -15.84
C GLY A 36 2.70 2.48 -14.79
N GLN A 37 2.50 1.59 -13.81
CA GLN A 37 1.40 1.72 -12.83
C GLN A 37 1.76 2.47 -11.53
N HIS A 38 3.03 2.77 -11.27
CA HIS A 38 3.47 3.23 -9.94
C HIS A 38 4.02 4.66 -9.88
N ASN A 39 3.98 5.44 -10.97
CA ASN A 39 4.68 6.72 -11.02
C ASN A 39 3.85 7.89 -11.58
N ASP A 40 2.58 7.98 -11.16
CA ASP A 40 1.68 9.05 -11.60
C ASP A 40 1.27 9.97 -10.44
N GLN A 41 2.25 10.49 -9.70
CA GLN A 41 2.04 11.57 -8.72
C GLN A 41 1.41 12.82 -9.36
N ASN A 42 1.48 12.96 -10.68
CA ASN A 42 0.82 14.03 -11.45
C ASN A 42 -0.71 13.93 -11.46
N ARG A 43 -1.31 12.85 -10.95
CA ARG A 43 -2.78 12.72 -10.87
C ARG A 43 -3.37 13.31 -9.59
N ILE A 44 -2.57 13.52 -8.55
CA ILE A 44 -3.11 14.00 -7.26
C ILE A 44 -3.42 15.49 -7.36
N ASP A 45 -4.68 15.82 -7.14
CA ASP A 45 -5.18 17.18 -7.04
C ASP A 45 -5.13 17.60 -5.56
N ALA A 46 -4.34 18.63 -5.26
CA ALA A 46 -4.11 19.07 -3.89
C ALA A 46 -5.38 19.59 -3.21
N GLU A 47 -6.28 20.27 -3.95
CA GLU A 47 -7.52 20.81 -3.39
C GLU A 47 -8.50 19.68 -3.08
N LYS A 48 -8.64 18.70 -4.00
CA LYS A 48 -9.48 17.52 -3.76
C LYS A 48 -8.96 16.67 -2.61
N ARG A 49 -7.64 16.52 -2.50
CA ARG A 49 -7.00 15.80 -1.39
C ARG A 49 -7.28 16.49 -0.05
N ALA A 50 -7.09 17.81 0.02
CA ALA A 50 -7.37 18.59 1.23
C ALA A 50 -8.84 18.48 1.65
N ALA A 51 -9.78 18.68 0.72
CA ALA A 51 -11.21 18.54 0.98
C ALA A 51 -11.59 17.12 1.45
N SER A 52 -10.98 16.09 0.86
CA SER A 52 -11.19 14.71 1.29
C SER A 52 -10.67 14.46 2.71
N ILE A 53 -9.50 15.01 3.07
CA ILE A 53 -8.94 14.91 4.42
C ILE A 53 -9.87 15.58 5.43
N GLU A 54 -10.33 16.81 5.16
CA GLU A 54 -11.26 17.53 6.02
C GLU A 54 -12.55 16.74 6.25
N GLN A 55 -13.11 16.15 5.20
CA GLN A 55 -14.31 15.33 5.30
C GLN A 55 -14.06 14.06 6.14
N MET A 56 -12.96 13.35 5.90
CA MET A 56 -12.58 12.19 6.70
C MET A 56 -12.39 12.55 8.18
N ILE A 57 -11.80 13.70 8.49
CA ILE A 57 -11.66 14.21 9.86
C ILE A 57 -13.03 14.45 10.51
N LEU A 58 -13.97 15.07 9.79
CA LEU A 58 -15.33 15.26 10.27
C LEU A 58 -16.03 13.93 10.55
N ASP A 59 -15.79 12.93 9.72
CA ASP A 59 -16.38 11.60 9.88
C ASP A 59 -15.74 10.83 11.04
N LEU A 60 -14.43 10.92 11.23
CA LEU A 60 -13.73 10.38 12.41
C LEU A 60 -14.29 10.96 13.71
N LYS A 61 -14.54 12.27 13.75
CA LYS A 61 -15.09 12.94 14.95
C LYS A 61 -16.52 12.53 15.31
N LYS A 62 -17.26 11.91 14.39
CA LYS A 62 -18.62 11.40 14.65
C LYS A 62 -18.63 9.99 15.24
N ILE A 63 -17.48 9.32 15.27
CA ILE A 63 -17.37 7.95 15.75
C ILE A 63 -17.53 7.90 17.27
N SER A 64 -18.37 6.98 17.73
CA SER A 64 -18.59 6.69 19.15
C SER A 64 -18.64 5.17 19.32
N PRO A 65 -17.49 4.49 19.37
CA PRO A 65 -17.43 3.05 19.51
C PRO A 65 -17.98 2.62 20.87
N ASP A 66 -18.68 1.49 20.90
CA ASP A 66 -19.18 0.87 22.12
C ASP A 66 -18.55 -0.51 22.34
N GLU A 67 -18.99 -1.22 23.37
CA GLU A 67 -18.49 -2.57 23.70
C GLU A 67 -18.81 -3.61 22.62
N THR A 68 -19.79 -3.34 21.76
CA THR A 68 -20.22 -4.25 20.69
C THR A 68 -19.50 -3.98 19.37
N THR A 69 -18.77 -2.87 19.26
CA THR A 69 -18.02 -2.51 18.06
C THR A 69 -16.89 -3.51 17.83
N GLU A 70 -16.97 -4.23 16.70
CA GLU A 70 -15.99 -5.25 16.32
C GLU A 70 -14.60 -4.63 16.15
N SER A 71 -13.61 -5.19 16.86
CA SER A 71 -12.22 -4.78 16.76
C SER A 71 -11.51 -5.52 15.62
N LEU A 72 -10.68 -4.80 14.90
CA LEU A 72 -9.60 -5.37 14.09
C LEU A 72 -8.75 -6.29 14.98
N ILE A 73 -8.26 -7.36 14.36
CA ILE A 73 -7.51 -8.42 15.04
C ILE A 73 -6.03 -8.24 14.75
N PHE A 74 -5.21 -8.25 15.81
CA PHE A 74 -3.77 -8.37 15.68
C PHE A 74 -3.39 -9.77 15.21
N LYS A 75 -2.59 -9.84 14.16
CA LYS A 75 -1.99 -11.08 13.67
C LYS A 75 -0.52 -11.12 14.07
N GLU A 76 -0.12 -12.20 14.72
CA GLU A 76 1.28 -12.49 15.00
C GLU A 76 1.83 -13.45 13.94
N ILE A 77 2.99 -13.12 13.37
CA ILE A 77 3.79 -13.99 12.52
C ILE A 77 5.11 -14.25 13.24
N LYS A 78 5.41 -15.53 13.50
CA LYS A 78 6.69 -15.93 14.07
C LYS A 78 7.75 -16.02 12.97
N LEU A 79 8.86 -15.34 13.18
CA LEU A 79 10.05 -15.31 12.32
C LEU A 79 11.23 -15.94 13.09
N GLU A 80 12.31 -16.26 12.39
CA GLU A 80 13.51 -16.84 13.03
C GLU A 80 14.10 -15.94 14.13
N ASN A 81 14.01 -14.62 13.94
CA ASN A 81 14.62 -13.61 14.82
C ASN A 81 13.62 -12.90 15.75
N GLY A 82 12.38 -13.38 15.87
CA GLY A 82 11.36 -12.78 16.73
C GLY A 82 9.95 -12.90 16.16
N SER A 83 9.04 -12.07 16.66
CA SER A 83 7.66 -12.01 16.17
C SER A 83 7.38 -10.68 15.49
N LYS A 84 6.54 -10.72 14.47
CA LYS A 84 6.02 -9.56 13.76
C LYS A 84 4.51 -9.49 14.01
N TYR A 85 4.03 -8.32 14.41
CA TYR A 85 2.62 -8.09 14.67
C TYR A 85 2.06 -7.17 13.60
N SER A 86 0.86 -7.47 13.11
CA SER A 86 0.20 -6.62 12.13
C SER A 86 -1.31 -6.52 12.36
N ILE A 87 -1.89 -5.43 11.87
CA ILE A 87 -3.32 -5.30 11.66
C ILE A 87 -3.59 -5.16 10.17
N ARG A 88 -4.76 -5.63 9.74
CA ARG A 88 -5.25 -5.46 8.37
C ARG A 88 -6.44 -4.52 8.37
N LEU A 89 -6.28 -3.37 7.72
CA LEU A 89 -7.35 -2.39 7.54
C LEU A 89 -7.98 -2.56 6.14
N ILE A 90 -9.31 -2.59 6.07
CA ILE A 90 -10.05 -2.59 4.81
C ILE A 90 -11.00 -1.40 4.82
N GLU A 91 -10.60 -0.31 4.17
CA GLU A 91 -11.31 0.99 4.11
C GLU A 91 -11.52 1.70 5.45
N LYS A 92 -12.01 1.02 6.47
CA LYS A 92 -12.22 1.55 7.83
C LYS A 92 -12.11 0.43 8.85
N GLY A 93 -11.88 0.79 10.10
CA GLY A 93 -11.79 -0.21 11.16
C GLY A 93 -11.68 0.41 12.53
N PHE A 94 -12.11 -0.34 13.53
CA PHE A 94 -11.95 -0.01 14.93
C PHE A 94 -10.91 -0.94 15.54
N LEU A 95 -10.02 -0.44 16.39
CA LEU A 95 -9.02 -1.24 17.06
C LEU A 95 -9.06 -0.95 18.55
N ARG A 96 -9.38 -1.98 19.33
CA ARG A 96 -9.32 -1.92 20.78
C ARG A 96 -7.92 -2.30 21.24
N LEU A 97 -7.34 -1.47 22.12
CA LEU A 97 -6.02 -1.69 22.71
C LEU A 97 -6.15 -2.35 24.08
N SER A 98 -5.02 -2.73 24.69
CA SER A 98 -5.05 -3.53 25.92
C SER A 98 -5.55 -2.78 27.16
N ASN A 99 -5.48 -1.45 27.18
CA ASN A 99 -5.79 -0.61 28.35
C ASN A 99 -7.10 0.18 28.25
N THR A 100 -8.06 -0.27 27.42
CA THR A 100 -9.32 0.43 27.06
C THR A 100 -9.19 1.61 26.08
N ASP A 101 -7.96 2.02 25.74
CA ASP A 101 -7.70 2.92 24.62
C ASP A 101 -8.13 2.27 23.31
N TRP A 102 -8.41 3.11 22.31
CA TRP A 102 -8.89 2.66 21.02
C TRP A 102 -8.44 3.58 19.91
N ILE A 103 -8.44 3.03 18.70
CA ILE A 103 -8.14 3.76 17.47
C ILE A 103 -9.22 3.44 16.45
N TYR A 104 -9.74 4.46 15.77
CA TYR A 104 -10.61 4.27 14.61
C TYR A 104 -9.94 4.81 13.36
N PHE A 105 -10.00 4.04 12.28
CA PHE A 105 -9.32 4.31 11.02
C PHE A 105 -10.32 4.58 9.90
N LEU A 106 -9.96 5.49 9.00
CA LEU A 106 -10.55 5.67 7.68
C LEU A 106 -9.44 5.70 6.64
N SER A 107 -9.65 5.04 5.51
CA SER A 107 -8.67 4.93 4.43
C SER A 107 -9.32 5.20 3.07
N SER A 108 -8.66 6.05 2.29
CA SER A 108 -8.90 6.24 0.86
C SER A 108 -7.80 5.55 0.06
N SER A 109 -8.16 5.01 -1.11
CA SER A 109 -7.23 4.37 -2.03
C SER A 109 -7.27 5.08 -3.38
N SER A 110 -6.08 5.37 -3.91
CA SER A 110 -5.83 5.84 -5.27
C SER A 110 -6.46 4.95 -6.34
N HIS A 111 -6.66 3.65 -6.08
CA HIS A 111 -7.35 2.75 -7.01
C HIS A 111 -8.82 3.15 -7.22
N LYS A 112 -9.45 3.73 -6.19
CA LYS A 112 -10.84 4.22 -6.25
C LYS A 112 -10.91 5.70 -6.58
N ASN A 113 -9.98 6.49 -6.04
CA ASN A 113 -9.97 7.94 -6.16
C ASN A 113 -8.55 8.45 -6.48
N PRO A 114 -8.10 8.32 -7.74
CA PRO A 114 -6.73 8.66 -8.15
C PRO A 114 -6.35 10.11 -7.87
N GLU A 115 -7.32 11.02 -7.93
CA GLU A 115 -7.12 12.46 -7.71
C GLU A 115 -6.91 12.81 -6.23
N VAL A 116 -7.40 11.98 -5.31
CA VAL A 116 -7.17 12.13 -3.87
C VAL A 116 -5.86 11.43 -3.48
N GLY A 117 -5.58 10.28 -4.09
CA GLY A 117 -4.45 9.43 -3.75
C GLY A 117 -4.71 8.55 -2.52
N ASP A 118 -3.64 7.87 -2.07
CA ASP A 118 -3.69 7.04 -0.86
C ASP A 118 -3.59 7.93 0.39
N ILE A 119 -4.50 7.69 1.34
CA ILE A 119 -4.60 8.38 2.64
C ILE A 119 -5.18 7.41 3.64
N THR A 120 -4.56 7.28 4.80
CA THR A 120 -5.20 6.70 5.98
C THR A 120 -5.17 7.74 7.10
N LEU A 121 -6.33 8.03 7.67
CA LEU A 121 -6.45 8.82 8.88
C LEU A 121 -6.91 7.92 10.03
N ALA A 122 -6.44 8.24 11.22
CA ALA A 122 -6.84 7.59 12.45
C ALA A 122 -7.19 8.64 13.51
N ILE A 123 -8.16 8.33 14.36
CA ILE A 123 -8.46 9.09 15.58
C ILE A 123 -8.31 8.16 16.79
N ASP A 124 -7.66 8.65 17.83
CA ASP A 124 -7.54 7.93 19.10
C ASP A 124 -8.69 8.24 20.07
N SER A 125 -8.72 7.55 21.22
CA SER A 125 -9.71 7.81 22.27
C SER A 125 -9.63 9.20 22.90
N LYS A 126 -8.53 9.93 22.69
CA LYS A 126 -8.30 11.30 23.16
C LYS A 126 -8.76 12.34 22.13
N GLY A 127 -9.22 11.91 20.95
CA GLY A 127 -9.65 12.77 19.85
C GLY A 127 -8.50 13.35 19.02
N ILE A 128 -7.27 12.84 19.18
CA ILE A 128 -6.11 13.25 18.39
C ILE A 128 -6.14 12.51 17.05
N ILE A 129 -5.84 13.25 15.97
CA ILE A 129 -5.86 12.71 14.61
C ILE A 129 -4.42 12.46 14.15
N PHE A 130 -4.24 11.30 13.52
CA PHE A 130 -2.99 10.88 12.92
C PHE A 130 -3.22 10.55 11.45
N GLN A 131 -2.21 10.80 10.62
CA GLN A 131 -2.23 10.57 9.19
C GLN A 131 -1.10 9.63 8.81
N ASN A 132 -1.38 8.74 7.86
CA ASN A 132 -0.40 7.90 7.18
C ASN A 132 -0.67 8.00 5.67
N ASN A 133 0.37 8.24 4.89
CA ASN A 133 0.29 8.36 3.43
C ASN A 133 0.83 7.11 2.71
N GLY A 134 0.92 5.99 3.42
CA GLY A 134 1.34 4.69 2.92
C GLY A 134 0.43 4.15 1.83
N HIS A 135 0.99 3.29 0.98
CA HIS A 135 0.28 2.71 -0.14
C HIS A 135 -0.94 1.88 0.29
N VAL A 136 -2.09 2.12 -0.36
CA VAL A 136 -3.34 1.39 -0.11
C VAL A 136 -3.70 0.55 -1.33
N CYS A 137 -3.31 -0.72 -1.32
CA CYS A 137 -3.52 -1.64 -2.42
C CYS A 137 -4.95 -2.18 -2.43
N GLY A 138 -5.77 -1.72 -3.38
CA GLY A 138 -7.15 -2.22 -3.54
C GLY A 138 -8.05 -1.95 -2.33
N GLY A 139 -7.82 -0.85 -1.60
CA GLY A 139 -8.56 -0.50 -0.39
C GLY A 139 -8.07 -1.20 0.88
N ILE A 140 -6.97 -1.94 0.81
CA ILE A 140 -6.36 -2.66 1.93
C ILE A 140 -4.99 -2.04 2.24
N ILE A 141 -4.71 -1.85 3.52
CA ILE A 141 -3.39 -1.50 4.03
C ILE A 141 -3.12 -2.34 5.27
N HIS A 142 -1.87 -2.79 5.46
CA HIS A 142 -1.45 -3.38 6.72
C HIS A 142 -0.53 -2.42 7.45
N PHE A 143 -0.69 -2.40 8.77
CA PHE A 143 0.25 -1.75 9.66
C PHE A 143 0.93 -2.81 10.49
N GLU A 144 2.25 -2.69 10.64
CA GLU A 144 3.07 -3.72 11.26
C GLU A 144 4.14 -3.17 12.18
N THR A 145 4.60 -4.02 13.09
CA THR A 145 5.70 -3.74 13.99
C THR A 145 6.45 -5.01 14.37
N TYR A 146 7.68 -4.84 14.82
CA TYR A 146 8.48 -5.88 15.49
C TYR A 146 8.41 -5.78 17.01
N LYS A 147 7.70 -4.79 17.57
CA LYS A 147 7.40 -4.74 19.00
C LYS A 147 6.44 -5.87 19.36
N THR A 148 6.71 -6.55 20.46
CA THR A 148 5.93 -7.71 20.88
C THR A 148 4.67 -7.32 21.62
N GLY A 149 3.57 -8.00 21.32
CA GLY A 149 2.29 -7.85 22.02
C GLY A 149 1.38 -6.78 21.43
N ILE A 150 0.16 -6.71 21.98
CA ILE A 150 -0.81 -5.66 21.65
C ILE A 150 -0.34 -4.36 22.34
N PRO A 151 -0.24 -3.22 21.62
CA PRO A 151 0.20 -1.98 22.22
C PRO A 151 -0.72 -1.54 23.35
N GLU A 152 -0.11 -1.02 24.42
CA GLU A 152 -0.81 -0.56 25.61
C GLU A 152 -1.44 0.82 25.48
N SER A 153 -1.19 1.55 24.40
CA SER A 153 -1.80 2.86 24.17
C SER A 153 -1.78 3.23 22.68
N SER A 154 -2.62 4.19 22.32
CA SER A 154 -2.61 4.83 21.01
C SER A 154 -1.22 5.40 20.68
N ASP A 155 -0.59 6.08 21.64
CA ASP A 155 0.77 6.62 21.48
C ASP A 155 1.77 5.52 21.10
N ALA A 156 1.74 4.38 21.79
CA ALA A 156 2.62 3.24 21.48
C ALA A 156 2.31 2.62 20.11
N PHE A 157 1.04 2.57 19.70
CA PHE A 157 0.68 2.14 18.36
C PHE A 157 1.28 3.07 17.31
N PHE A 158 1.04 4.38 17.41
CA PHE A 158 1.52 5.35 16.42
C PHE A 158 3.04 5.54 16.41
N GLU A 159 3.73 5.25 17.52
CA GLU A 159 5.20 5.25 17.59
C GLU A 159 5.82 4.04 16.87
N TYR A 160 5.20 2.85 16.99
CA TYR A 160 5.85 1.58 16.61
C TYR A 160 5.31 0.92 15.35
N TYR A 161 4.08 1.25 14.93
CA TYR A 161 3.49 0.68 13.73
C TYR A 161 3.74 1.57 12.52
N GLU A 162 4.09 0.96 11.39
CA GLU A 162 4.26 1.61 10.09
C GLU A 162 3.57 0.78 8.99
N SER A 163 3.35 1.37 7.82
CA SER A 163 2.74 0.66 6.69
C SER A 163 3.67 -0.45 6.18
N ASP A 164 3.12 -1.64 5.93
CA ASP A 164 3.91 -2.82 5.53
C ASP A 164 4.61 -2.67 4.18
N THR A 165 4.00 -1.90 3.28
CA THR A 165 4.39 -1.86 1.87
C THR A 165 5.55 -0.91 1.62
N ASP A 166 5.57 0.22 2.32
CA ASP A 166 6.51 1.32 2.09
C ASP A 166 7.15 1.90 3.36
N GLY A 167 6.83 1.36 4.55
CA GLY A 167 7.45 1.76 5.82
C GLY A 167 7.10 3.19 6.24
N ILE A 168 6.03 3.77 5.70
CA ILE A 168 5.57 5.11 6.05
C ILE A 168 4.98 5.08 7.46
N ARG A 169 5.44 6.04 8.27
CA ARG A 169 5.02 6.19 9.67
C ARG A 169 3.81 7.10 9.80
N TRP A 170 3.19 7.01 10.97
CA TRP A 170 2.14 7.93 11.37
C TRP A 170 2.71 9.29 11.73
N GLU A 171 2.01 10.33 11.29
CA GLU A 171 2.28 11.71 11.64
C GLU A 171 1.04 12.30 12.31
N LYS A 172 1.24 13.15 13.31
CA LYS A 172 0.13 13.89 13.92
C LYS A 172 -0.37 14.94 12.92
N HIS A 173 -1.67 14.94 12.65
CA HIS A 173 -2.32 15.89 11.74
C HIS A 173 -2.75 17.17 12.47
#